data_AF-A0A392QV13-F1
#
_entry.id   AF-A0A392QV13-F1
#
_cell.length_a   1.000
_cell.length_b   1.000
_cell.length_c   1.000
_cell.angle_alpha   90.00
_cell.angle_beta   90.00
_cell.angle_gamma   90.00
#
_symmetry.space_group_name_H-M   'P 1'
#
loop_
_entity.id
_entity.type
_entity.pdbx_description
1 polymer ?
#
loop_
_entity_poly.entity_id
_entity_poly.type
_entity_poly.pdbx_seq_one_letter_code
_entity_poly.pdbx_strand_id
1 'polypeptide(L)' 'TSASDVPMETQLLLLEAREESALKEDFSSDTEETEEVNTSYILFLPVLDGAFRSTLQGTALNELQFCVESGSSV' A
#
# COMPACT_ATOMS: atom_id res chain seq x y z
N THR A 1 1.77 14.05 -8.11
CA THR A 1 2.94 13.25 -7.73
C THR A 1 3.03 12.10 -8.70
N SER A 2 4.21 11.88 -9.26
CA SER A 2 4.50 10.82 -10.21
C SER A 2 5.12 9.63 -9.48
N ALA A 3 5.01 8.40 -10.00
CA ALA A 3 5.69 7.25 -9.42
C ALA A 3 7.22 7.45 -9.44
N SER A 4 7.77 8.09 -10.46
CA SER A 4 9.19 8.49 -10.53
C SER A 4 9.64 9.44 -9.42
N ASP A 5 8.72 10.14 -8.76
CA ASP A 5 9.03 11.05 -7.66
C ASP A 5 9.17 10.30 -6.32
N VAL A 6 8.82 9.01 -6.28
CA VAL A 6 8.91 8.19 -5.07
C VAL A 6 10.38 7.86 -4.77
N PRO A 7 10.92 8.29 -3.63
CA PRO A 7 12.32 8.07 -3.28
C PRO A 7 12.70 6.59 -3.24
N MET A 8 13.97 6.33 -3.51
CA MET A 8 14.58 5.02 -3.22
C MET A 8 14.40 4.69 -1.74
N GLU A 9 14.22 3.40 -1.45
CA GLU A 9 14.09 2.89 -0.09
C GLU A 9 12.86 3.39 0.69
N THR A 10 11.76 3.74 0.02
CA THR A 10 10.52 4.09 0.72
C THR A 10 10.01 2.92 1.55
N GLN A 11 9.72 3.20 2.82
CA GLN A 11 9.42 2.20 3.86
C GLN A 11 7.93 2.04 4.17
N LEU A 12 7.06 2.79 3.48
CA LEU A 12 5.62 2.80 3.75
C LEU A 12 4.85 3.36 2.55
N LEU A 13 3.73 2.72 2.20
CA LEU A 13 2.78 3.25 1.22
C LEU A 13 1.36 3.14 1.78
N LEU A 14 0.67 4.27 1.86
CA LEU A 14 -0.75 4.34 2.21
C LEU A 14 -1.55 4.57 0.93
N LEU A 15 -2.45 3.65 0.60
CA LEU A 15 -3.32 3.73 -0.56
C LEU A 15 -4.76 3.98 -0.11
N GLU A 16 -5.39 5.02 -0.63
CA GLU A 16 -6.81 5.27 -0.44
C GLU A 16 -7.63 4.44 -1.44
N ALA A 17 -8.46 3.54 -0.92
CA ALA A 17 -9.40 2.73 -1.69
C ALA A 17 -10.76 3.44 -1.70
N ARG A 18 -11.09 4.06 -2.85
CA ARG A 18 -12.36 4.74 -3.10
C ARG A 18 -13.26 3.87 -3.97
N GLU A 19 -13.79 2.79 -3.43
CA GLU A 19 -14.79 2.00 -4.15
C GLU A 19 -15.89 1.53 -3.18
N GLU A 20 -17.14 1.90 -3.48
CA GLU A 20 -18.35 1.45 -2.76
C GLU A 20 -18.50 -0.08 -2.70
N SER A 21 -17.87 -0.81 -3.62
CA SER A 21 -17.96 -2.26 -3.79
C SER A 21 -16.76 -3.06 -3.27
N ALA A 22 -15.60 -2.43 -3.06
CA ALA A 22 -14.37 -3.16 -2.71
C ALA A 22 -14.39 -3.71 -1.28
N LEU A 23 -15.21 -3.13 -0.41
CA LEU A 23 -15.29 -3.45 1.02
C LEU A 23 -16.74 -3.49 1.50
N LYS A 24 -17.64 -4.00 0.64
CA LYS A 24 -18.93 -4.49 1.13
C LYS A 24 -18.64 -5.72 1.96
N GLU A 25 -18.31 -5.50 3.22
CA GLU A 25 -18.38 -6.56 4.21
C GLU A 25 -19.85 -7.00 4.24
N ASP A 26 -20.10 -8.31 4.15
CA ASP A 26 -21.42 -8.95 4.30
C ASP A 26 -22.01 -8.77 5.72
N PHE A 27 -21.68 -7.69 6.44
CA PHE A 27 -22.37 -7.31 7.64
C PHE A 27 -23.67 -6.60 7.24
N SER A 28 -24.67 -7.42 6.96
CA SER A 28 -26.06 -7.01 6.96
C SER A 28 -26.42 -6.47 8.35
N SER A 29 -26.29 -5.17 8.56
CA SER A 29 -27.11 -4.47 9.53
C SER A 29 -27.95 -3.47 8.77
N ASP A 30 -29.24 -3.79 8.65
CA ASP A 30 -30.29 -2.86 8.24
C ASP A 30 -30.21 -1.62 9.14
N THR A 31 -29.51 -0.59 8.69
CA THR A 31 -29.63 0.74 9.28
C THR A 31 -29.45 1.76 8.18
N GLU A 32 -30.55 2.46 7.92
CA GLU A 32 -30.66 3.63 7.06
C GLU A 32 -29.74 4.74 7.62
N GLU A 33 -28.44 4.70 7.31
CA GLU A 33 -27.49 5.71 7.76
C GLU A 33 -26.73 6.29 6.58
N THR A 34 -26.93 7.61 6.42
CA THR A 34 -26.10 8.61 5.76
C THR A 34 -24.95 8.13 4.88
N GLU A 35 -24.93 8.64 3.65
CA GLU A 35 -23.86 8.62 2.63
C GLU A 35 -22.50 9.14 3.16
N GLU A 36 -21.98 8.57 4.24
CA GLU A 36 -20.60 8.73 4.65
C GLU A 36 -19.78 7.87 3.70
N VAL A 37 -19.07 8.53 2.77
CA VAL A 37 -18.13 7.90 1.86
C VAL A 37 -17.12 7.12 2.69
N ASN A 38 -17.35 5.81 2.84
CA ASN A 38 -16.58 4.94 3.70
C ASN A 38 -15.21 4.71 3.05
N THR A 39 -14.32 5.67 3.29
CA THR A 39 -13.00 5.73 2.65
C THR A 39 -12.07 4.80 3.39
N SER A 40 -11.63 3.75 2.71
CA SER A 40 -10.75 2.77 3.31
C SER A 40 -9.32 2.99 2.86
N TYR A 41 -8.38 2.57 3.72
CA TYR A 41 -6.97 2.74 3.44
C TYR A 41 -6.24 1.40 3.55
N ILE A 42 -5.38 1.13 2.57
CA ILE A 42 -4.51 -0.04 2.54
C ILE A 42 -3.09 0.42 2.87
N LEU A 43 -2.47 -0.19 3.87
CA LEU A 43 -1.11 0.11 4.29
C LEU A 43 -0.16 -1.00 3.85
N PHE A 44 0.80 -0.67 3.00
CA PHE A 44 1.91 -1.57 2.65
C PHE A 44 3.14 -1.26 3.50
N LEU A 45 3.62 -2.27 4.22
CA LEU A 45 4.84 -2.22 5.03
C LEU A 45 5.88 -3.20 4.47
N PRO A 46 6.94 -2.71 3.80
CA PRO A 46 8.06 -3.52 3.38
C PRO A 46 8.74 -4.22 4.58
N VAL A 47 9.32 -5.38 4.34
CA VAL A 47 10.03 -6.16 5.36
C VAL A 47 11.38 -5.49 5.63
N LEU A 48 11.64 -5.10 6.88
CA LEU A 48 12.84 -4.32 7.22
C LEU A 48 13.92 -5.13 7.94
N ASP A 49 13.56 -6.31 8.45
CA ASP A 49 14.43 -7.16 9.26
C ASP A 49 14.26 -8.63 8.87
N GLY A 50 15.33 -9.41 9.06
CA GLY A 50 15.43 -10.81 8.69
C GLY A 50 16.32 -11.07 7.47
N ALA A 51 16.17 -12.25 6.87
CA ALA A 51 16.98 -12.70 5.74
C ALA A 51 16.71 -11.92 4.44
N PHE A 52 15.64 -11.14 4.40
CA PHE A 52 15.26 -10.33 3.25
C PHE A 52 14.81 -8.95 3.72
N ARG A 53 15.29 -7.93 3.01
CA ARG A 53 14.77 -6.56 3.11
C ARG A 53 13.99 -6.26 1.86
N SER A 54 12.84 -5.60 1.99
CA SER A 54 12.14 -5.04 0.84
C SER A 54 11.98 -3.54 0.94
N THR A 55 11.88 -2.90 -0.23
CA THR A 55 11.68 -1.46 -0.36
C THR A 55 10.73 -1.14 -1.49
N LEU A 56 10.08 0.02 -1.41
CA LEU A 56 9.32 0.61 -2.50
C LEU A 56 10.11 1.77 -3.10
N GLN A 57 10.11 1.92 -4.43
CA GLN A 57 10.72 3.07 -5.09
C GLN A 57 10.09 3.34 -6.46
N GLY A 58 10.28 4.56 -6.96
CA GLY A 58 9.96 4.95 -8.32
C GLY A 58 11.03 4.54 -9.32
N THR A 59 10.62 4.23 -10.56
CA THR A 59 11.54 4.02 -11.68
C THR A 59 11.59 5.23 -12.61
N ALA A 60 12.63 5.30 -13.46
CA ALA A 60 12.74 6.32 -14.51
C ALA A 60 11.63 6.23 -15.57
N LEU A 61 10.94 5.07 -15.66
CA LEU A 61 9.79 4.86 -16.54
C LEU A 61 8.46 5.26 -15.89
N ASN A 62 8.52 5.88 -14.70
CA ASN A 62 7.35 6.29 -13.94
C ASN A 62 6.47 5.11 -13.47
N GLU A 63 7.13 4.04 -13.01
CA GLU A 63 6.47 2.87 -12.42
C GLU A 63 6.87 2.75 -10.94
N LEU A 64 5.98 2.17 -10.13
CA LEU A 64 6.33 1.74 -8.78
C LEU A 64 6.95 0.34 -8.83
N GLN A 65 8.06 0.15 -8.14
CA GLN A 65 8.74 -1.12 -8.05
C GLN A 65 8.94 -1.53 -6.59
N PHE A 66 8.67 -2.81 -6.31
CA PHE A 66 9.13 -3.47 -5.09
C PHE A 66 10.49 -4.11 -5.35
N CYS A 67 11.48 -3.73 -4.55
CA CYS A 67 12.78 -4.37 -4.53
C CYS A 67 12.86 -5.31 -3.33
N VAL A 68 13.40 -6.50 -3.54
CA VAL A 68 13.65 -7.48 -2.47
C VAL A 68 15.12 -7.85 -2.54
N GLU A 69 15.83 -7.60 -1.46
CA GLU A 69 17.25 -7.85 -1.33
C GLU A 69 17.43 -8.94 -0.28
N SER A 70 18.19 -10.00 -0.62
CA SER A 70 18.61 -10.99 0.38
C SER A 70 19.72 -10.38 1.23
N GLY A 71 19.51 -10.35 2.55
CA GLY A 71 20.57 -10.06 3.49
C GLY A 71 21.58 -11.20 3.53
N SER A 72 22.87 -10.88 3.58
CA SER A 72 23.87 -11.88 3.97
C SER A 72 23.72 -12.11 5.47
N SER A 73 23.26 -13.29 5.88
CA SER A 73 23.52 -13.76 7.24
C SER A 73 25.03 -13.89 7.38
N VAL A 74 25.65 -13.06 8.24
CA VAL A 74 27.03 -13.25 8.68
C VAL A 74 27.20 -14.57 9.41
#